data_AF-A0A9X8YLW7-F1
#
_entry.id   AF-A0A9X8YLW7-F1
#
_cell.length_a   1.000
_cell.length_b   1.000
_cell.length_c   1.000
_cell.angle_alpha   90.00
_cell.angle_beta   90.00
_cell.angle_gamma   90.00
#
_symmetry.space_group_name_H-M   'P 1'
#
loop_
_entity.id
_entity.type
_entity.pdbx_description
1 polymer ?
#
loop_
_entity_poly.entity_id
_entity_poly.type
_entity_poly.pdbx_seq_one_letter_code
_entity_poly.pdbx_strand_id
1 'polypeptide(L)' 'MTITKNTLLAVVSSVTAFSGWAQDNTTATNGDNLVVTANRFPQPVSSVLAPTSIVTRNDIDRWQAKSL' A
#
# COMPACT_ATOMS: atom_id res chain seq x y z
N MET A 1 0.17 44.91 -26.60
CA MET A 1 0.90 43.85 -25.89
C MET A 1 -0.07 43.10 -25.01
N THR A 2 -0.48 41.94 -25.51
CA THR A 2 -1.41 40.97 -24.94
C THR A 2 -0.79 40.28 -23.72
N ILE A 3 -1.47 40.25 -22.57
CA ILE A 3 -1.34 39.20 -21.54
C ILE A 3 -2.66 39.16 -20.76
N THR A 4 -3.55 38.25 -21.16
CA THR A 4 -4.67 37.76 -20.32
C THR A 4 -5.00 36.34 -20.77
N LYS A 5 -3.97 35.48 -20.83
CA LYS A 5 -4.11 34.07 -21.24
C LYS A 5 -3.51 33.09 -20.21
N ASN A 6 -3.06 33.58 -19.06
CA ASN A 6 -2.35 32.78 -18.06
C ASN A 6 -3.20 32.45 -16.81
N THR A 7 -4.41 32.99 -16.68
CA THR A 7 -5.26 32.74 -15.49
C THR A 7 -6.15 31.50 -15.63
N LEU A 8 -6.34 31.01 -16.86
CA LEU A 8 -7.16 29.82 -17.14
C LEU A 8 -6.40 28.48 -17.03
N LEU A 9 -5.07 28.51 -16.97
CA LEU A 9 -4.25 27.30 -16.80
C LEU A 9 -4.11 26.87 -15.33
N ALA A 10 -4.54 27.69 -14.37
CA ALA A 10 -4.41 27.39 -12.94
C ALA A 10 -5.60 26.63 -12.32
N VAL A 11 -6.67 26.39 -13.10
CA VAL A 11 -7.91 25.71 -12.64
C VAL A 11 -8.04 24.27 -13.18
N VAL A 12 -7.04 23.78 -13.93
CA VAL A 12 -7.00 22.38 -14.41
C VAL A 12 -6.18 21.47 -13.48
N SER A 13 -5.62 22.00 -12.40
CA SER A 13 -4.72 21.27 -11.50
C SER A 13 -5.42 20.53 -10.36
N SER A 14 -6.75 20.58 -10.26
CA SER A 14 -7.50 20.10 -9.08
C SER A 14 -8.56 19.05 -9.40
N VAL A 15 -8.28 18.17 -10.37
CA VAL A 15 -8.96 16.87 -10.48
C VAL A 15 -7.88 15.80 -10.67
N THR A 16 -7.07 15.58 -9.64
CA THR A 16 -6.51 14.26 -9.42
C THR A 16 -7.65 13.38 -8.91
N ALA A 17 -8.50 12.94 -9.85
CA ALA A 17 -9.37 11.81 -9.61
C ALA A 17 -8.47 10.65 -9.17
N PHE A 18 -8.76 10.10 -8.00
CA PHE A 18 -8.06 8.96 -7.41
C PHE A 18 -8.14 7.76 -8.36
N SER A 19 -7.22 7.70 -9.30
CA SER A 19 -6.87 6.50 -10.06
C SER A 19 -5.51 6.02 -9.56
N GLY A 20 -5.44 5.79 -8.25
CA GLY A 20 -4.31 5.14 -7.59
C GLY A 20 -4.42 3.62 -7.72
N TRP A 21 -4.47 3.10 -8.96
CA TRP A 21 -4.08 1.72 -9.15
C TRP A 21 -2.56 1.68 -8.98
N ALA A 22 -2.14 0.94 -7.96
CA ALA A 22 -0.80 0.97 -7.38
C ALA A 22 -0.47 2.29 -6.66
N GLN A 23 -1.16 2.51 -5.53
CA GLN A 23 -0.36 2.70 -4.32
C GLN A 23 0.47 1.43 -4.17
N ASP A 24 1.61 1.40 -4.87
CA ASP A 24 2.70 0.50 -4.56
C ASP A 24 2.93 0.62 -3.05
N ASN A 25 3.29 -0.50 -2.46
CA ASN A 25 3.28 -0.85 -1.05
C ASN A 25 4.25 0.01 -0.18
N THR A 26 4.59 1.20 -0.63
CA THR A 26 5.62 2.11 -0.11
C THR A 26 5.13 3.04 0.99
N THR A 27 3.88 2.91 1.45
CA THR A 27 3.42 3.49 2.73
C THR A 27 3.52 2.49 3.90
N ALA A 28 4.06 1.28 3.67
CA ALA A 28 4.45 0.33 4.72
C ALA A 28 5.82 0.63 5.36
N THR A 29 6.28 1.88 5.28
CA THR A 29 7.53 2.34 5.94
C THR A 29 7.31 2.72 7.41
N ASN A 30 6.21 2.29 8.02
CA ASN A 30 5.96 2.34 9.46
C ASN A 30 5.62 0.94 9.96
N GLY A 31 6.65 0.14 10.24
CA GLY A 31 6.78 -0.87 11.31
C GLY A 31 5.76 -2.01 11.49
N ASP A 32 4.54 -1.89 10.97
CA ASP A 32 3.43 -2.74 11.32
C ASP A 32 3.23 -3.77 10.23
N ASN A 33 3.60 -5.02 10.53
CA ASN A 33 3.26 -6.15 9.68
C ASN A 33 1.72 -6.20 9.50
N LEU A 34 1.25 -5.93 8.29
CA LEU A 34 -0.16 -5.96 7.94
C LEU A 34 -0.57 -7.36 7.47
N VAL A 35 -1.69 -7.87 7.99
CA VAL A 35 -2.25 -9.17 7.61
C VAL A 35 -3.66 -9.00 7.06
N VAL A 36 -3.88 -9.50 5.84
CA VAL A 36 -5.22 -9.53 5.21
C VAL A 36 -5.91 -10.88 5.46
N THR A 37 -5.13 -11.94 5.70
CA THR A 37 -5.62 -13.33 5.80
C THR A 37 -6.66 -13.53 6.92
N ALA A 38 -6.55 -12.79 8.03
CA ALA A 38 -7.45 -13.00 9.16
C ALA A 38 -8.87 -12.44 8.96
N ASN A 39 -9.04 -11.25 8.36
CA ASN A 39 -10.36 -10.60 8.21
C ASN A 39 -10.67 -10.11 6.79
N ARG A 40 -9.88 -10.50 5.78
CA ARG A 40 -9.97 -10.02 4.38
C ARG A 40 -9.85 -8.50 4.22
N PHE A 41 -9.46 -7.79 5.27
CA PHE A 41 -9.16 -6.37 5.31
C PHE A 41 -7.73 -6.20 5.85
N PRO A 42 -6.92 -5.25 5.34
CA PRO A 42 -5.59 -4.98 5.87
C PRO A 42 -5.68 -4.45 7.30
N GLN A 43 -5.10 -5.20 8.24
CA GLN A 43 -5.09 -4.87 9.66
C GLN A 43 -3.71 -5.20 10.25
N PRO A 44 -3.23 -4.45 11.26
CA PRO A 44 -1.99 -4.77 11.94
C PRO A 44 -2.15 -6.04 12.78
N VAL A 45 -1.07 -6.82 12.93
CA VAL A 45 -1.06 -8.07 13.73
C VAL A 45 -1.60 -7.90 15.15
N SER A 46 -1.39 -6.72 15.77
CA SER A 46 -1.84 -6.39 17.12
C SER A 46 -3.37 -6.26 17.24
N SER A 47 -4.07 -5.97 16.13
CA SER A 47 -5.52 -5.80 16.10
C SER A 47 -6.27 -7.10 15.77
N VAL A 48 -5.55 -8.18 15.45
CA VAL A 48 -6.14 -9.45 15.02
C VAL A 48 -6.38 -10.36 16.23
N LEU A 49 -7.62 -10.79 16.43
CA LEU A 49 -7.98 -11.73 17.52
C LEU A 49 -7.61 -13.18 17.21
N ALA A 50 -7.49 -13.51 15.92
CA ALA A 50 -7.11 -14.85 15.46
C ALA A 50 -5.58 -15.02 15.46
N PRO A 51 -5.04 -16.15 15.95
CA PRO A 51 -3.62 -16.44 15.83
C PRO A 51 -3.23 -16.52 14.35
N THR A 52 -2.21 -15.78 13.95
CA THR A 52 -1.66 -15.79 12.60
C THR A 52 -0.16 -16.02 12.65
N SER A 53 0.36 -16.87 11.76
CA SER A 53 1.80 -17.08 11.56
C SER A 53 2.18 -16.49 10.21
N ILE A 54 3.24 -15.67 10.20
CA ILE A 54 3.75 -15.03 8.99
C ILE A 54 5.11 -15.65 8.70
N VAL A 55 5.19 -16.40 7.62
CA VAL A 55 6.46 -16.93 7.11
C VAL A 55 7.01 -15.95 6.08
N THR A 56 8.16 -15.35 6.36
CA THR A 56 8.79 -14.41 5.44
C THR A 56 9.53 -15.13 4.31
N ARG A 57 9.82 -14.43 3.21
CA ARG A 57 10.57 -15.01 2.09
C ARG A 57 11.95 -15.50 2.52
N ASN A 58 12.63 -14.73 3.36
CA ASN A 58 13.94 -15.09 3.91
C ASN A 58 13.89 -16.38 4.75
N ASP A 59 12.80 -16.61 5.49
CA ASP A 59 12.66 -17.84 6.30
C ASP A 59 12.43 -19.07 5.41
N ILE A 60 11.65 -18.94 4.34
CA ILE A 60 11.46 -20.01 3.33
C ILE A 60 12.80 -20.40 2.72
N ASP A 61 13.59 -19.40 2.31
CA ASP A 61 14.88 -19.61 1.66
C ASP A 61 15.89 -20.26 2.62
N ARG A 62 15.91 -19.82 3.90
CA ARG A 62 16.74 -20.42 4.95
C ARG A 62 16.38 -21.87 5.24
N TRP A 63 15.09 -22.21 5.24
CA TRP A 63 14.62 -23.58 5.50
C TRP A 63 14.68 -24.49 4.28
N GLN A 64 15.00 -23.94 3.10
CA GLN A 64 14.92 -24.64 1.82
C GLN A 64 13.55 -25.30 1.58
N ALA A 65 12.48 -24.66 2.04
CA ALA A 65 11.14 -25.19 1.90
C ALA A 65 10.71 -25.22 0.41
N LYS A 66 10.47 -26.41 -0.11
CA LYS A 66 10.12 -26.65 -1.54
C LYS A 66 8.61 -26.66 -1.78
N SER A 67 7.83 -26.87 -0.72
CA SER A 67 6.37 -26.95 -0.75
C SER A 67 5.76 -26.15 0.39
N LEU A 68 4.49 -25.81 0.22
CA LEU A 68 3.64 -25.21 1.25
C LEU A 68 3.17 -26.27 2.25
#